data_AF-A0A844Z437-F1
#
_entry.id   AF-A0A844Z437-F1
#
_cell.length_a   1.000
_cell.length_b   1.000
_cell.length_c   1.000
_cell.angle_alpha   90.00
_cell.angle_beta   90.00
_cell.angle_gamma   90.00
#
_symmetry.space_group_name_H-M   'P 1'
#
loop_
_entity.id
_entity.type
_entity.pdbx_description
1 polymer ?
#
loop_
_entity_poly.entity_id
_entity_poly.type
_entity_poly.pdbx_seq_one_letter_code
_entity_poly.pdbx_strand_id
1 'polypeptide(L)'
;MFDLGAMSAGGLLLLLLGLLIWIVLLVWLSERILRFIGLRTAWGPLDPRNMIGAFLLLTGAIHLGNYGLDLIEQSMSDGANTASLTFPSAFLIGSVAIGVGIAAVRHWQRQKK
;
A
#
# COMPACT_ATOMS: atom_id res chain seq x y z
N MET A 1 15.99 8.24 11.98
CA MET A 1 16.71 7.00 11.61
C MET A 1 16.47 6.01 12.75
N PHE A 2 15.81 4.88 12.51
CA PHE A 2 15.53 3.90 13.57
C PHE A 2 16.84 3.25 14.02
N ASP A 3 17.16 3.34 15.31
CA ASP A 3 18.31 2.61 15.87
C ASP A 3 17.90 1.16 16.13
N LEU A 4 18.16 0.31 15.13
CA LEU A 4 17.89 -1.13 15.20
C LEU A 4 18.74 -1.82 16.29
N GLY A 5 19.85 -1.20 16.72
CA GLY A 5 20.72 -1.73 17.77
C GLY A 5 20.18 -1.53 19.18
N ALA A 6 19.29 -0.55 19.39
CA ALA A 6 18.66 -0.25 20.67
C ALA A 6 17.31 -0.96 20.89
N MET A 7 16.77 -1.62 19.86
CA MET A 7 15.48 -2.30 19.95
C MET A 7 15.60 -3.64 20.66
N SER A 8 14.73 -3.88 21.64
CA SER A 8 14.60 -5.22 22.24
C SER A 8 14.21 -6.24 21.17
N ALA A 9 14.59 -7.50 21.36
CA ALA A 9 14.21 -8.59 20.47
C ALA A 9 12.68 -8.65 20.24
N GLY A 10 11.89 -8.34 21.28
CA GLY A 10 10.44 -8.23 21.17
C GLY A 10 9.98 -7.09 20.24
N GLY A 11 10.61 -5.92 20.31
CA GLY A 11 10.32 -4.80 19.41
C GLY A 11 10.62 -5.11 17.95
N LEU A 12 11.73 -5.80 17.68
CA LEU A 12 12.09 -6.25 16.33
C LEU A 12 11.07 -7.24 15.76
N LEU A 13 10.60 -8.19 16.57
CA LEU A 13 9.57 -9.15 16.16
C LEU A 13 8.25 -8.46 15.80
N LEU A 14 7.83 -7.45 16.57
CA LEU A 14 6.62 -6.68 16.28
C LEU A 14 6.74 -5.87 14.98
N LEU A 15 7.90 -5.25 14.73
CA LEU A 15 8.16 -4.57 13.46
C LEU A 15 8.10 -5.52 12.27
N LEU A 16 8.73 -6.69 12.38
CA LEU A 16 8.72 -7.70 11.32
C LEU A 16 7.30 -8.22 11.08
N LEU A 17 6.53 -8.47 12.13
CA LEU A 17 5.14 -8.90 12.03
C LEU A 17 4.26 -7.83 11.38
N GLY A 18 4.42 -6.57 11.78
CA GLY A 18 3.72 -5.44 11.16
C GLY A 18 4.05 -5.29 9.68
N LEU A 19 5.33 -5.44 9.31
CA LEU A 19 5.77 -5.42 7.92
C LEU A 19 5.18 -6.59 7.12
N LEU A 20 5.12 -7.78 7.71
CA LEU A 20 4.52 -8.95 7.08
C LEU A 20 3.03 -8.73 6.80
N ILE A 21 2.28 -8.24 7.80
CA ILE A 21 0.87 -7.90 7.67
C ILE A 21 0.68 -6.85 6.58
N TRP A 22 1.50 -5.81 6.58
CA TRP A 22 1.49 -4.75 5.56
C TRP A 22 1.63 -5.31 4.14
N ILE A 23 2.61 -6.18 3.91
CA ILE A 23 2.85 -6.79 2.59
C ILE A 23 1.65 -7.66 2.18
N VAL A 24 1.12 -8.48 3.08
CA VAL A 24 -0.04 -9.34 2.80
C VAL A 24 -1.25 -8.50 2.41
N LEU A 25 -1.51 -7.40 3.13
CA LEU A 25 -2.60 -6.48 2.83
C LEU A 25 -2.41 -5.81 1.47
N LEU A 26 -1.21 -5.31 1.16
CA LEU A 26 -0.93 -4.69 -0.13
C LEU A 26 -1.15 -5.66 -1.30
N VAL A 27 -0.64 -6.89 -1.21
CA VAL A 27 -0.82 -7.89 -2.27
C VAL A 27 -2.30 -8.26 -2.43
N TRP A 28 -3.02 -8.46 -1.33
CA TRP A 28 -4.45 -8.77 -1.34
C TRP A 28 -5.27 -7.65 -1.99
N LEU A 29 -5.01 -6.40 -1.59
CA LEU A 29 -5.72 -5.23 -2.11
C LEU A 29 -5.38 -4.98 -3.58
N SER A 30 -4.11 -5.14 -3.95
CA SER A 30 -3.64 -5.06 -5.34
C SER A 30 -4.35 -6.07 -6.24
N GLU A 31 -4.48 -7.33 -5.79
CA GLU A 31 -5.17 -8.37 -6.55
C GLU A 31 -6.65 -8.01 -6.78
N ARG A 32 -7.30 -7.42 -5.77
CA ARG A 32 -8.69 -6.98 -5.88
C ARG A 32 -8.86 -5.83 -6.88
N ILE A 33 -7.95 -4.85 -6.85
CA ILE A 33 -7.98 -3.68 -7.74
C ILE A 33 -7.66 -4.10 -9.18
N LEU A 34 -6.61 -4.90 -9.40
CA LEU A 34 -6.25 -5.42 -10.72
C LEU A 34 -7.40 -6.22 -11.35
N ARG A 35 -8.11 -7.02 -10.54
CA ARG A 35 -9.29 -7.76 -10.99
C ARG A 35 -10.45 -6.81 -11.31
N PHE A 36 -10.68 -5.80 -10.47
CA PHE A 36 -11.75 -4.82 -10.71
C PHE A 36 -11.51 -4.03 -12.00
N ILE A 37 -10.31 -3.52 -12.22
CA ILE A 37 -9.93 -2.81 -13.45
C ILE A 37 -10.05 -3.76 -14.64
N GLY A 38 -9.43 -4.95 -14.56
CA GLY A 38 -9.47 -5.93 -15.65
C GLY A 38 -10.89 -6.34 -16.06
N LEU A 39 -11.83 -6.45 -15.12
CA LEU A 39 -13.24 -6.72 -15.42
C LEU A 39 -13.94 -5.56 -16.15
N ARG A 40 -13.47 -4.32 -15.98
CA ARG A 40 -14.08 -3.11 -16.58
C ARG A 40 -13.43 -2.71 -17.89
N THR A 41 -12.15 -3.01 -18.08
CA THR A 41 -11.35 -2.55 -19.22
C THR A 41 -10.92 -3.67 -20.16
N ALA A 42 -11.18 -4.94 -19.81
CA ALA A 42 -10.67 -6.13 -20.49
C ALA A 42 -9.12 -6.18 -20.59
N TRP A 43 -8.42 -5.41 -19.75
CA TRP A 43 -6.96 -5.46 -19.68
C TRP A 43 -6.49 -6.72 -18.96
N GLY A 44 -5.45 -7.34 -19.52
CA GLY A 44 -4.81 -8.50 -18.91
C GLY A 44 -4.20 -8.18 -17.53
N PRO A 45 -3.94 -9.21 -16.71
CA PRO A 45 -3.36 -9.01 -15.38
C PRO A 45 -1.93 -8.43 -15.40
N LEU A 46 -1.17 -8.69 -16.46
CA LEU A 46 0.19 -8.17 -16.68
C LEU A 46 0.22 -6.97 -17.65
N ASP A 47 -0.94 -6.44 -18.03
CA ASP A 47 -0.98 -5.25 -18.89
C ASP A 47 -0.41 -4.04 -18.09
N PRO A 48 0.61 -3.34 -18.62
CA PRO A 48 1.18 -2.17 -17.94
C PRO A 48 0.14 -1.12 -17.55
N ARG A 49 -0.92 -0.93 -18.34
CA ARG A 49 -1.98 0.04 -18.05
C ARG A 49 -2.78 -0.36 -16.82
N ASN A 50 -3.06 -1.65 -16.68
CA ASN A 50 -3.75 -2.21 -15.52
C ASN A 50 -2.88 -2.11 -14.26
N MET A 51 -1.60 -2.46 -14.39
CA MET A 51 -0.64 -2.38 -13.29
C MET A 51 -0.41 -0.94 -12.81
N ILE A 52 -0.22 0.01 -13.73
CA ILE A 52 -0.07 1.43 -13.41
C ILE A 52 -1.37 1.96 -12.77
N GLY A 53 -2.53 1.61 -13.32
CA GLY A 53 -3.82 1.98 -12.74
C GLY A 53 -3.98 1.50 -11.30
N ALA A 54 -3.65 0.23 -11.03
CA ALA A 54 -3.70 -0.31 -9.68
C ALA A 54 -2.69 0.38 -8.74
N PHE A 55 -1.47 0.63 -9.21
CA PHE A 55 -0.44 1.35 -8.46
C PHE A 55 -0.88 2.77 -8.07
N LEU A 56 -1.44 3.52 -9.02
CA LEU A 56 -1.91 4.89 -8.78
C LEU A 56 -3.10 4.90 -7.81
N LEU A 57 -4.06 3.99 -7.96
CA LEU A 57 -5.20 3.89 -7.06
C LEU A 57 -4.78 3.54 -5.63
N LEU A 58 -3.86 2.59 -5.45
CA LEU A 58 -3.34 2.22 -4.13
C LEU A 58 -2.58 3.36 -3.48
N THR A 59 -1.65 3.97 -4.23
CA THR A 59 -0.85 5.08 -3.72
C THR A 59 -1.76 6.26 -3.35
N GLY A 60 -2.73 6.59 -4.20
CA GLY A 60 -3.72 7.63 -3.94
C GLY A 60 -4.61 7.32 -2.73
N ALA A 61 -5.08 6.08 -2.60
CA ALA A 61 -5.93 5.66 -1.47
C ALA A 61 -5.18 5.72 -0.14
N ILE A 62 -3.92 5.28 -0.09
CA ILE A 62 -3.08 5.39 1.11
C ILE A 62 -2.86 6.86 1.46
N HIS A 63 -2.57 7.69 0.47
CA HIS A 63 -2.32 9.10 0.68
C HIS A 63 -3.56 9.85 1.19
N LEU A 64 -4.73 9.57 0.61
CA LEU A 64 -6.02 10.09 1.09
C LEU A 64 -6.38 9.55 2.48
N GLY A 65 -6.08 8.29 2.76
CA GLY A 65 -6.29 7.68 4.08
C GLY A 65 -5.47 8.39 5.16
N ASN A 66 -4.18 8.64 4.89
CA ASN A 66 -3.32 9.38 5.81
C ASN A 66 -3.84 10.81 6.03
N TYR A 67 -4.17 11.53 4.96
CA TYR A 67 -4.75 12.87 5.09
C TYR A 67 -6.07 12.87 5.88
N GLY A 68 -6.91 11.86 5.71
CA GLY A 68 -8.14 11.70 6.48
C GLY A 68 -7.87 11.45 7.97
N LEU A 69 -6.84 10.68 8.31
CA LEU A 69 -6.42 10.49 9.70
C LEU A 69 -5.91 11.79 10.31
N ASP A 70 -5.11 12.57 9.57
CA ASP A 70 -4.62 13.87 10.02
C ASP A 70 -5.78 14.84 10.30
N LEU A 71 -6.83 14.83 9.47
CA LEU A 71 -8.05 15.62 9.68
C LEU A 71 -8.83 15.18 10.93
N ILE A 72 -8.94 13.87 11.17
CA ILE A 72 -9.58 13.34 12.38
C ILE A 72 -8.79 13.75 13.62
N GLU A 73 -7.47 13.60 13.60
CA GLU A 73 -6.59 14.01 14.69
C GLU A 73 -6.71 15.50 14.97
N GLN A 74 -6.71 16.34 13.93
CA GLN A 74 -6.94 17.78 14.05
C GLN A 74 -8.30 18.09 14.70
N SER A 75 -9.36 17.37 14.34
CA SER A 75 -10.69 17.59 14.93
C SER A 75 -10.78 17.22 16.41
N MET A 76 -9.86 16.38 16.91
CA MET A 76 -9.81 15.92 18.29
C MET A 76 -8.79 16.67 19.14
N SER A 77 -7.91 17.48 18.53
CA SER A 77 -6.86 18.23 19.22
C SER A 77 -7.19 19.73 19.25
N ASP A 78 -7.16 20.35 20.43
CA ASP A 78 -7.25 21.81 20.59
C ASP A 78 -5.98 22.56 20.07
N GLY A 79 -5.00 21.83 19.55
CA GLY A 79 -3.72 22.35 19.06
C GLY A 79 -3.70 22.57 17.53
N ALA A 80 -2.92 23.57 17.11
CA ALA A 80 -2.71 23.99 15.73
C ALA A 80 -1.84 23.01 14.91
N ASN A 81 -2.13 21.70 14.96
CA ASN A 81 -1.56 20.76 13.99
C ASN A 81 -2.25 21.00 12.65
N THR A 82 -1.52 21.49 11.66
CA THR A 82 -2.02 21.70 10.30
C THR A 82 -1.95 20.38 9.54
N ALA A 83 -3.09 19.89 9.05
CA ALA A 83 -3.12 18.73 8.15
C ALA A 83 -2.27 19.04 6.90
N SER A 84 -1.16 18.32 6.73
CA SER A 84 -0.17 18.60 5.70
C SER A 84 -0.12 17.46 4.69
N LEU A 85 -0.45 17.78 3.43
CA LEU A 85 -0.42 16.81 2.35
C LEU A 85 1.04 16.48 1.98
N THR A 86 1.58 15.41 2.56
CA THR A 86 3.00 15.03 2.40
C THR A 86 3.17 13.92 1.37
N PHE A 87 4.09 14.07 0.43
CA PHE A 87 4.39 13.04 -0.58
C PHE A 87 4.69 11.67 0.06
N PRO A 88 4.19 10.57 -0.53
CA PRO A 88 4.48 9.22 -0.03
C PRO A 88 5.99 8.96 0.05
N SER A 89 6.42 8.30 1.13
CA SER A 89 7.82 7.92 1.30
C SER A 89 8.26 6.91 0.23
N ALA A 90 9.56 6.89 -0.09
CA ALA A 90 10.13 5.92 -1.04
C ALA A 90 9.83 4.47 -0.64
N PHE A 91 9.78 4.18 0.66
CA PHE A 91 9.39 2.87 1.18
C PHE A 91 7.94 2.51 0.79
N LEU A 92 6.99 3.44 0.97
CA LEU A 92 5.60 3.22 0.58
C LEU A 92 5.49 2.96 -0.92
N ILE A 93 6.09 3.83 -1.74
CA ILE A 93 6.10 3.71 -3.20
C ILE A 93 6.65 2.35 -3.64
N GLY A 94 7.82 1.96 -3.11
CA GLY A 94 8.44 0.68 -3.42
C GLY A 94 7.59 -0.51 -2.98
N SER A 95 7.02 -0.46 -1.78
CA SER A 95 6.17 -1.53 -1.26
C SER A 95 4.90 -1.74 -2.08
N VAL A 96 4.25 -0.66 -2.54
CA VAL A 96 3.07 -0.73 -3.42
C VAL A 96 3.47 -1.30 -4.78
N ALA A 97 4.57 -0.83 -5.38
CA ALA A 97 5.04 -1.34 -6.67
C ALA A 97 5.31 -2.85 -6.63
N ILE A 98 5.99 -3.33 -5.58
CA ILE A 98 6.25 -4.76 -5.36
C ILE A 98 4.93 -5.52 -5.15
N GLY A 99 4.03 -4.99 -4.31
CA GLY A 99 2.73 -5.61 -4.03
C GLY A 99 1.87 -5.79 -5.29
N VAL A 100 1.80 -4.77 -6.14
CA VAL A 100 1.12 -4.81 -7.44
C VAL A 100 1.77 -5.83 -8.38
N GLY A 101 3.11 -5.83 -8.47
CA GLY A 101 3.84 -6.79 -9.30
C GLY A 101 3.60 -8.23 -8.89
N ILE A 102 3.68 -8.54 -7.60
CA ILE A 102 3.40 -9.88 -7.06
C ILE A 102 1.95 -10.28 -7.36
N ALA A 103 1.00 -9.38 -7.11
CA ALA A 103 -0.42 -9.64 -7.36
C ALA A 103 -0.71 -9.91 -8.84
N ALA A 104 -0.11 -9.14 -9.75
CA ALA A 104 -0.25 -9.30 -11.20
C ALA A 104 0.25 -10.68 -11.67
N VAL A 105 1.45 -11.09 -11.23
CA VAL A 105 2.02 -12.41 -11.56
C VAL A 105 1.17 -13.54 -10.98
N ARG A 106 0.75 -13.42 -9.72
CA ARG A 106 -0.10 -14.43 -9.06
C ARG A 106 -1.44 -14.60 -9.78
N HIS A 107 -2.07 -13.49 -10.17
CA HIS A 107 -3.33 -13.51 -10.88
C HIS A 107 -3.18 -14.16 -12.27
N TRP A 108 -2.12 -13.81 -12.99
CA TRP A 108 -1.80 -14.45 -14.28
C TRP A 108 -1.57 -15.96 -14.16
N GLN A 109 -0.84 -16.41 -13.14
CA GLN A 109 -0.64 -17.84 -12.88
C GLN A 109 -1.95 -18.57 -12.57
N ARG A 110 -2.89 -17.92 -11.87
CA ARG A 110 -4.21 -18.49 -11.56
C ARG A 110 -5.10 -18.62 -12.79
N GLN A 111 -4.98 -17.74 -13.78
CA GLN A 111 -5.75 -17.83 -15.03
C GLN A 111 -5.25 -18.94 -15.98
N LYS A 112 -4.02 -19.43 -15.76
CA LYS A 112 -3.43 -20.51 -16.55
C LYS A 112 -3.78 -21.92 -16.07
N LYS A 113 -4.37 -22.03 -14.88
CA LYS A 113 -4.85 -23.29 -14.28
C LYS A 113 -6.33 -23.44 -14.56
#